data_AF-A0A2U1LE98-F1
#
_entry.id   AF-A0A2U1LE98-F1
#
_cell.length_a   1.000
_cell.length_b   1.000
_cell.length_c   1.000
_cell.angle_alpha   90.00
_cell.angle_beta   90.00
_cell.angle_gamma   90.00
#
_symmetry.space_group_name_H-M   'P 1'
#
loop_
_entity.id
_entity.type
_entity.pdbx_description
1 polymer ?
#
loop_
_entity_poly.entity_id
_entity_poly.type
_entity_poly.pdbx_seq_one_letter_code
_entity_poly.pdbx_strand_id
1 'polypeptide(L)'
;MPERKGDRYEAIYSFHLGDYGQISVQGAYLTTEDTYLSITGGTGIFAGAYGQVKCIWSSEVTTISVSIQTVLYFLLERFSQRFARGVACNPVPPSPTVEASPAAKAADPGATGPNYTE
;
A
#
# COMPACT_ATOMS: atom_id res chain seq x y z
N MET A 1 21.94 4.24 6.74
CA MET A 1 22.61 4.00 8.04
C MET A 1 23.93 3.30 7.73
N PRO A 2 25.12 3.70 8.22
CA PRO A 2 26.39 3.15 7.71
C PRO A 2 26.52 1.62 7.79
N GLU A 3 25.91 0.99 8.79
CA GLU A 3 25.92 -0.47 8.99
C GLU A 3 24.82 -1.23 8.25
N ARG A 4 23.77 -0.55 7.78
CA ARG A 4 22.67 -1.14 7.00
C ARG A 4 22.64 -0.52 5.60
N LYS A 5 22.96 -1.32 4.58
CA LYS A 5 23.02 -0.91 3.15
C LYS A 5 21.65 -0.52 2.59
N GLY A 6 21.15 0.63 3.01
CA GLY A 6 19.88 1.18 2.57
C GLY A 6 19.56 2.52 3.21
N ASP A 7 18.48 3.09 2.72
CA ASP A 7 18.16 4.50 2.84
C ASP A 7 16.97 4.74 3.77
N ARG A 8 16.96 5.94 4.34
CA ARG A 8 15.86 6.47 5.13
C ARG A 8 15.29 7.69 4.42
N TYR A 9 14.02 7.63 4.11
CA TYR A 9 13.24 8.72 3.55
C TYR A 9 12.21 9.21 4.57
N GLU A 10 11.87 10.49 4.51
CA GLU A 10 10.63 11.01 5.06
C GLU A 10 9.64 11.06 3.89
N ALA A 11 8.59 10.24 3.95
CA ALA A 11 7.67 10.06 2.84
C ALA A 11 6.34 10.75 3.16
N ILE A 12 5.84 11.52 2.19
CA ILE A 12 4.53 12.20 2.22
C ILE A 12 3.86 11.93 0.88
N TYR A 13 2.79 11.14 0.87
CA TYR A 13 2.14 10.70 -0.36
C TYR A 13 0.70 10.22 -0.11
N SER A 14 -0.04 9.99 -1.21
CA SER A 14 -1.41 9.50 -1.19
C SER A 14 -1.54 8.18 -1.95
N PHE A 15 -2.45 7.34 -1.48
CA PHE A 15 -2.96 6.17 -2.19
C PHE A 15 -4.29 6.53 -2.84
N HIS A 16 -4.38 6.40 -4.15
CA HIS A 16 -5.61 6.65 -4.92
C HIS A 16 -6.27 5.32 -5.29
N LEU A 17 -7.57 5.20 -5.03
CA LEU A 17 -8.35 3.98 -5.27
C LEU A 17 -9.54 4.27 -6.20
N GLY A 18 -9.33 5.09 -7.24
CA GLY A 18 -10.37 5.48 -8.18
C GLY A 18 -11.54 6.21 -7.52
N ASP A 19 -12.77 5.85 -7.90
CA ASP A 19 -14.00 6.44 -7.33
C ASP A 19 -14.16 6.23 -5.81
N TYR A 20 -13.44 5.29 -5.20
CA TYR A 20 -13.41 5.16 -3.74
C TYR A 20 -12.74 6.37 -3.06
N GLY A 21 -11.88 7.08 -3.79
CA GLY A 21 -11.13 8.26 -3.33
C GLY A 21 -9.71 7.93 -2.87
N GLN A 22 -9.17 8.65 -1.87
CA GLN A 22 -7.77 8.52 -1.46
C GLN A 22 -7.54 8.41 0.05
N ILE A 23 -6.38 7.86 0.43
CA ILE A 23 -5.80 7.90 1.78
C ILE A 23 -4.45 8.65 1.71
N SER A 24 -4.24 9.66 2.53
CA SER A 24 -2.95 10.37 2.64
C SER A 24 -2.15 9.87 3.84
N VAL A 25 -0.83 9.73 3.68
CA VAL A 25 0.08 9.23 4.71
C VAL A 25 1.35 10.06 4.83
N GLN A 26 1.93 10.07 6.03
CA GLN A 26 3.20 10.72 6.33
C GLN A 26 4.03 9.90 7.34
N GLY A 27 5.33 9.78 7.10
CA GLY A 27 6.28 9.27 8.09
C GLY A 27 7.56 8.71 7.49
N ALA A 28 8.35 8.04 8.33
CA ALA A 28 9.60 7.42 7.92
C ALA A 28 9.36 6.18 7.03
N TYR A 29 9.99 6.15 5.87
CA TYR A 29 10.08 4.98 4.99
C TYR A 29 11.54 4.48 4.96
N LEU A 30 11.74 3.19 5.25
CA LEU A 30 13.05 2.57 5.37
C LEU A 30 13.17 1.42 4.38
N THR A 31 14.25 1.39 3.60
CA THR A 31 14.48 0.34 2.59
C THR A 31 15.14 -0.92 3.15
N THR A 32 15.01 -1.16 4.46
CA THR A 32 15.74 -2.23 5.17
C THR A 32 14.94 -2.92 6.29
N GLU A 33 13.80 -2.35 6.70
CA GLU A 33 12.97 -2.89 7.78
C GLU A 33 11.53 -2.35 7.68
N ASP A 34 10.60 -3.06 8.32
CA ASP A 34 9.20 -2.66 8.40
C ASP A 34 9.03 -1.29 9.08
N THR A 35 8.10 -0.50 8.58
CA THR A 35 7.82 0.86 9.08
C THR A 35 6.33 1.09 9.30
N TYR A 36 6.01 2.09 10.13
CA TYR A 36 4.64 2.59 10.30
C TYR A 36 4.61 4.06 9.86
N LEU A 37 3.69 4.39 8.94
CA LEU A 37 3.38 5.77 8.58
C LEU A 37 2.05 6.17 9.20
N SER A 38 1.95 7.42 9.61
CA SER A 38 0.72 8.02 10.13
C SER A 38 -0.25 8.29 8.99
N ILE A 39 -1.51 7.93 9.16
CA ILE A 39 -2.58 8.28 8.23
C ILE A 39 -3.07 9.69 8.58
N THR A 40 -2.86 10.63 7.66
CA THR A 40 -3.12 12.07 7.86
C THR A 40 -4.51 12.50 7.40
N GLY A 41 -5.19 11.67 6.60
CA GLY A 41 -6.58 11.88 6.19
C GLY A 41 -6.98 11.03 4.99
N GLY A 42 -8.14 11.34 4.41
CA GLY A 42 -8.65 10.70 3.20
C GLY A 42 -9.90 11.38 2.65
N THR A 43 -10.34 10.97 1.46
CA THR A 43 -11.50 11.51 0.72
C THR A 43 -12.29 10.39 0.04
N GLY A 44 -13.61 10.58 -0.15
CA GLY A 44 -14.52 9.59 -0.75
C GLY A 44 -15.14 8.68 0.31
N ILE A 45 -14.88 7.36 0.21
CA ILE A 45 -14.68 6.58 1.45
C ILE A 45 -13.33 7.02 2.07
N PHE A 46 -12.81 6.42 3.13
CA PHE A 46 -11.65 6.97 3.87
C PHE A 46 -11.81 8.42 4.42
N ALA A 47 -12.93 9.12 4.17
CA ALA A 47 -13.18 10.46 4.69
C ALA A 47 -13.21 10.47 6.22
N GLY A 48 -12.29 11.25 6.82
CA GLY A 48 -12.03 11.25 8.26
C GLY A 48 -11.22 10.05 8.77
N ALA A 49 -10.57 9.29 7.89
CA ALA A 49 -9.68 8.20 8.30
C ALA A 49 -8.46 8.73 9.07
N TYR A 50 -8.11 8.03 10.14
CA TYR A 50 -6.86 8.19 10.85
C TYR A 50 -6.41 6.84 11.43
N GLY A 51 -5.15 6.78 11.84
CA GLY A 51 -4.49 5.56 12.34
C GLY A 51 -3.09 5.46 11.76
N GLN A 52 -2.66 4.23 11.48
CA GLN A 52 -1.33 3.96 10.92
C GLN A 52 -1.42 2.95 9.77
N VAL A 53 -0.53 3.06 8.79
CA VAL A 53 -0.29 2.01 7.79
C VAL A 53 1.05 1.35 8.10
N LYS A 54 1.08 0.02 8.15
CA LYS A 54 2.32 -0.75 8.22
C LYS A 54 2.83 -0.98 6.80
N CYS A 55 3.98 -0.41 6.49
CA CYS A 55 4.79 -0.79 5.33
C CYS A 55 5.62 -2.01 5.69
N ILE A 56 5.36 -3.13 5.00
CA ILE A 56 6.20 -4.33 5.08
C ILE A 56 7.18 -4.32 3.93
N TRP A 57 8.47 -4.40 4.26
CA TRP A 57 9.54 -4.40 3.28
C TRP A 57 9.84 -5.83 2.82
N SER A 58 9.81 -6.05 1.51
CA SER A 58 10.18 -7.32 0.88
C SER A 58 11.10 -7.06 -0.31
N SER A 59 12.29 -7.68 -0.30
CA SER A 59 13.21 -7.65 -1.45
C SER A 59 13.47 -9.05 -1.96
N GLU A 60 13.41 -9.24 -3.27
CA GLU A 60 14.15 -10.32 -3.92
C GLU A 60 15.43 -9.74 -4.54
N VAL A 61 16.55 -10.40 -4.26
CA VAL A 61 17.85 -10.04 -4.83
C VAL A 61 18.36 -11.23 -5.61
N THR A 62 18.20 -11.16 -6.94
CA THR A 62 18.80 -12.11 -7.87
C THR A 62 20.07 -11.48 -8.46
N THR A 63 21.02 -12.27 -8.97
CA THR A 63 22.30 -11.77 -9.52
C THR A 63 22.15 -10.84 -10.75
N ILE A 64 20.93 -10.67 -11.28
CA ILE A 64 20.62 -10.00 -12.54
C ILE A 64 19.70 -8.78 -12.33
N SER A 65 18.95 -8.72 -11.23
CA SER A 65 18.01 -7.62 -10.93
C SER A 65 17.69 -7.55 -9.44
N VAL A 66 17.39 -6.33 -8.97
CA VAL A 66 16.80 -6.08 -7.65
C VAL A 66 15.34 -5.71 -7.87
N SER A 67 14.43 -6.51 -7.30
CA SER A 67 13.00 -6.22 -7.29
C SER A 67 12.59 -5.83 -5.87
N ILE A 68 12.02 -4.63 -5.71
CA ILE A 68 11.50 -4.14 -4.43
C ILE A 68 9.99 -4.20 -4.49
N GLN A 69 9.39 -5.08 -3.71
CA GLN A 69 7.94 -5.15 -3.52
C GLN A 69 7.60 -4.64 -2.13
N THR A 70 6.74 -3.61 -2.04
CA THR A 70 6.23 -3.14 -0.75
C THR A 70 4.81 -3.63 -0.57
N VAL A 71 4.54 -4.38 0.50
CA VAL A 71 3.18 -4.80 0.85
C VAL A 71 2.67 -3.92 1.99
N LEU A 72 1.45 -3.41 1.85
CA LEU A 72 0.90 -2.37 2.71
C LEU A 72 -0.30 -2.90 3.49
N TYR A 73 -0.24 -2.80 4.82
CA TYR A 73 -1.33 -3.16 5.71
C TYR A 73 -1.88 -1.91 6.40
N PHE A 74 -3.05 -1.45 5.95
CA PHE A 74 -3.73 -0.28 6.53
C PHE A 74 -4.47 -0.68 7.81
N LEU A 75 -3.99 -0.19 8.96
CA LEU A 75 -4.63 -0.36 10.27
C LEU A 75 -5.45 0.90 10.58
N LEU A 76 -6.66 0.95 10.03
CA LEU A 76 -7.58 2.07 10.23
C LEU A 76 -8.25 1.96 11.61
N GLU A 77 -7.96 2.91 12.50
CA GLU A 77 -8.51 2.91 13.86
C GLU A 77 -9.92 3.50 13.92
N ARG A 78 -10.19 4.52 13.10
CA ARG A 78 -11.57 4.95 12.80
C ARG A 78 -11.69 5.33 11.33
N PHE A 79 -12.74 4.81 10.71
CA PHE A 79 -13.29 5.31 9.47
C PHE A 79 -14.82 5.23 9.55
N SER A 80 -15.51 6.17 8.92
CA SER A 80 -16.94 6.44 9.11
C SER A 80 -17.89 5.44 8.42
N GLN A 81 -17.38 4.55 7.55
CA GLN A 81 -18.21 3.58 6.83
C GLN A 81 -17.63 2.17 6.88
N ARG A 82 -18.52 1.18 6.89
CA ARG A 82 -18.15 -0.24 6.72
C ARG A 82 -17.72 -0.43 5.26
N PHE A 83 -16.53 -0.99 5.03
CA PHE A 83 -15.97 -1.16 3.69
C PHE A 83 -16.97 -1.81 2.71
N ALA A 84 -17.08 -1.21 1.52
CA ALA A 84 -17.78 -1.83 0.41
C ALA A 84 -17.12 -3.17 0.04
N ARG A 85 -17.95 -4.14 -0.36
CA ARG A 85 -17.51 -5.49 -0.73
C ARG A 85 -16.66 -5.40 -1.99
N GLY A 86 -15.34 -5.49 -1.83
CA GLY A 86 -14.33 -5.26 -2.87
C GLY A 86 -13.01 -4.74 -2.32
N VAL A 87 -13.06 -3.86 -1.30
CA VAL A 87 -11.86 -3.30 -0.64
C VAL A 87 -11.40 -4.16 0.55
N ALA A 88 -12.34 -4.81 1.24
CA ALA A 88 -12.06 -5.77 2.30
C ALA A 88 -12.09 -7.22 1.76
N CYS A 89 -10.95 -7.69 1.24
CA CYS A 89 -10.71 -9.08 0.86
C CYS A 89 -9.71 -9.74 1.84
N ASN A 90 -9.60 -11.08 1.80
CA ASN A 90 -8.53 -11.77 2.52
C ASN A 90 -7.20 -11.51 1.79
N PRO A 91 -6.22 -10.83 2.41
CA PRO A 91 -4.96 -10.54 1.75
C PRO A 91 -4.15 -11.82 1.54
N VAL A 92 -3.48 -11.93 0.40
CA VAL A 92 -2.45 -12.95 0.17
C VAL A 92 -1.29 -12.67 1.15
N PRO A 93 -0.73 -13.70 1.83
CA PRO A 93 0.45 -13.51 2.68
C PRO A 93 1.61 -12.88 1.89
N PRO A 94 2.38 -11.94 2.47
CA PRO A 94 3.43 -11.26 1.76
C PRO A 94 4.61 -12.21 1.50
N SER A 95 5.03 -12.33 0.26
CA SER A 95 6.28 -12.98 -0.14
C SER A 95 6.88 -12.28 -1.36
N PRO A 96 8.19 -12.47 -1.66
CA PRO A 96 8.82 -11.88 -2.85
C PRO A 96 8.23 -12.37 -4.18
N THR A 97 7.53 -13.50 -4.16
CA THR A 97 6.90 -14.15 -5.32
C THR A 97 5.41 -13.80 -5.47
N VAL A 98 4.88 -12.85 -4.69
CA VAL A 98 3.49 -12.39 -4.86
C VAL A 98 3.42 -11.49 -6.10
N GLU A 99 2.41 -11.71 -6.94
CA GLU A 99 2.15 -10.86 -8.10
C GLU A 99 0.66 -10.56 -8.22
N ALA A 100 0.33 -9.44 -8.88
CA ALA A 100 -1.02 -9.17 -9.35
C ALA A 100 -1.49 -10.27 -10.32
N SER A 101 -2.78 -10.61 -10.29
CA SER A 101 -3.36 -11.60 -11.20
C SER A 101 -3.21 -11.15 -12.67
N PRO A 102 -3.16 -12.07 -13.65
CA PRO A 102 -3.07 -11.70 -15.07
C PRO A 102 -4.18 -10.75 -15.51
N ALA A 103 -5.40 -10.95 -15.01
CA ALA A 103 -6.55 -10.09 -15.29
C ALA A 103 -6.40 -8.67 -14.72
N ALA A 104 -5.84 -8.53 -13.51
CA ALA A 104 -5.55 -7.22 -12.94
C ALA A 104 -4.41 -6.51 -13.70
N LYS A 105 -3.37 -7.24 -14.12
CA LYS A 105 -2.28 -6.72 -14.97
C LYS A 105 -2.77 -6.29 -16.36
N ALA A 106 -3.81 -6.93 -16.88
CA ALA A 106 -4.44 -6.61 -18.17
C ALA A 106 -5.52 -5.52 -18.06
N ALA A 107 -5.84 -5.05 -16.84
CA ALA A 107 -6.97 -4.16 -16.55
C ALA A 107 -8.34 -4.71 -17.03
N ASP A 108 -8.52 -6.04 -16.99
CA ASP A 108 -9.74 -6.70 -17.46
C ASP A 108 -11.01 -6.19 -16.71
N PRO A 109 -12.17 -6.12 -17.38
CA PRO A 109 -13.43 -5.72 -16.75
C PRO A 109 -13.76 -6.57 -15.51
N GLY A 110 -13.89 -5.91 -14.35
CA GLY A 110 -14.15 -6.57 -13.06
C GLY A 110 -12.90 -7.05 -12.30
N ALA A 111 -11.70 -6.88 -12.87
CA ALA A 111 -10.42 -7.07 -12.18
C ALA A 111 -9.79 -5.75 -11.67
N THR A 112 -10.45 -4.62 -11.91
CA THR A 112 -10.03 -3.26 -11.53
C THR A 112 -11.01 -2.59 -10.56
N GLY A 113 -10.57 -1.53 -9.89
CA GLY A 113 -11.46 -0.63 -9.14
C GLY A 113 -12.32 0.24 -10.08
N PRO A 114 -13.48 0.74 -9.62
CA PRO A 114 -14.29 1.70 -10.38
C PRO A 114 -13.47 2.97 -10.67
N ASN A 115 -13.33 3.31 -11.95
CA ASN A 115 -12.46 4.38 -12.46
C ASN A 115 -11.07 4.37 -11.78
N TYR A 116 -10.38 3.23 -11.83
CA TYR A 116 -9.05 3.07 -11.24
C TYR A 116 -8.09 4.18 -11.69
N THR A 117 -7.18 4.57 -10.81
CA THR A 117 -6.19 5.61 -11.09
C THR A 117 -5.02 5.01 -11.88
N GLU A 118 -4.69 5.63 -13.01
CA GLU A 118 -3.53 5.30 -13.87
C GLU A 118 -2.20 5.83 -13.29
#